data_AF-A0A1W9J1X5-F1
#
_entry.id   AF-A0A1W9J1X5-F1
#
_cell.length_a   1.000
_cell.length_b   1.000
_cell.length_c   1.000
_cell.angle_alpha   90.00
_cell.angle_beta   90.00
_cell.angle_gamma   90.00
#
_symmetry.space_group_name_H-M   'P 1'
#
loop_
_entity.id
_entity.type
_entity.pdbx_description
1 polymer ?
#
loop_
_entity_poly.entity_id
_entity_poly.type
_entity_poly.pdbx_seq_one_letter_code
_entity_poly.pdbx_strand_id
1 'polypeptide(L)'
;MEREEPNMGERASKKWMAVALIIGSSSLLSGCVVLEEKYNAEKTRSLNFQRLLAQEERRTAELDSEVKRTKQELAEFEARNRELAGQVQSVREHMMRLQEETEAIKESSLLERKAMEDMRRSSHPVAKPKPAVPPPQTFDDISGLESAPPKSPVVDKGHEGVQEPGPAVRGGSMLHVVKPGETLFRISRRYGIEIEKLKKLNKLPDDIIEVGQKLIVGAE
;
A
#
# COMPACT_ATOMS: atom_id res chain seq x y z
N MET A 1 16.43 34.73 112.22
CA MET A 1 16.69 34.53 110.79
C MET A 1 15.39 34.10 110.17
N GLU A 2 14.67 35.07 109.62
CA GLU A 2 13.36 34.89 108.98
C GLU A 2 13.50 33.92 107.80
N ARG A 3 12.67 32.87 107.80
CA ARG A 3 12.50 31.99 106.66
C ARG A 3 11.43 32.60 105.77
N GLU A 4 11.86 33.23 104.70
CA GLU A 4 11.01 33.68 103.59
C GLU A 4 10.31 32.47 102.96
N GLU A 5 9.01 32.33 103.21
CA GLU A 5 8.14 31.35 102.56
C GLU A 5 8.05 31.69 101.06
N PRO A 6 8.48 30.79 100.14
CA PRO A 6 8.51 31.15 98.75
C PRO A 6 7.10 31.18 98.15
N ASN A 7 6.73 32.35 97.63
CA ASN A 7 5.46 32.67 96.99
C ASN A 7 5.01 31.59 95.97
N MET A 8 4.10 30.71 96.38
CA MET A 8 3.62 29.56 95.61
C MET A 8 2.85 29.99 94.32
N GLY A 9 2.23 31.16 94.35
CA GLY A 9 1.55 31.75 93.19
C GLY A 9 2.52 32.21 92.09
N GLU A 10 3.68 32.74 92.47
CA GLU A 10 4.70 33.18 91.52
C GLU A 10 5.37 32.00 90.81
N ARG A 11 5.56 30.89 91.52
CA ARG A 11 6.12 29.65 90.98
C ARG A 11 5.16 28.95 90.01
N ALA A 12 3.86 28.99 90.29
CA ALA A 12 2.83 28.51 89.37
C ALA A 12 2.71 29.40 88.12
N SER A 13 2.74 30.73 88.28
CA SER A 13 2.71 31.68 87.17
C SER A 13 3.91 31.49 86.22
N LYS A 14 5.13 31.34 86.77
CA LYS A 14 6.33 31.03 85.98
C LYS A 14 6.21 29.71 85.19
N LYS A 15 5.58 28.68 85.76
CA LYS A 15 5.32 27.40 85.06
C LYS A 15 4.30 27.57 83.92
N TRP A 16 3.21 28.31 84.15
CA TRP A 16 2.21 28.59 83.11
C TRP A 16 2.79 29.43 81.97
N MET A 17 3.62 30.42 82.28
CA MET A 17 4.32 31.22 81.27
C MET A 17 5.31 30.38 80.44
N ALA A 18 6.05 29.47 81.07
CA ALA A 18 6.94 28.55 80.37
C ALA A 18 6.18 27.60 79.41
N VAL A 19 5.03 27.07 79.86
CA VAL A 19 4.17 26.22 79.02
C VAL A 19 3.61 27.02 77.84
N ALA A 20 3.17 28.27 78.05
CA ALA A 20 2.68 29.13 76.98
C ALA A 20 3.78 29.45 75.94
N LEU A 21 5.03 29.67 76.38
CA LEU A 21 6.19 29.88 75.52
C LEU A 21 6.53 28.64 74.66
N ILE A 22 6.44 27.45 75.24
CA ILE A 22 6.68 26.18 74.54
C ILE A 22 5.58 25.93 73.50
N ILE A 23 4.31 26.15 73.84
CA ILE A 23 3.18 25.95 72.92
C ILE A 23 3.20 26.98 71.79
N GLY A 24 3.50 28.25 72.10
CA GLY A 24 3.63 29.32 71.12
C GLY A 24 4.78 29.05 70.14
N SER A 25 5.96 28.71 70.64
CA SER A 25 7.12 28.37 69.78
C SER A 25 6.85 27.14 68.90
N SER A 26 6.23 26.09 69.43
CA SER A 26 5.87 24.89 68.65
C SER A 26 4.90 25.20 67.50
N SER A 27 3.93 26.10 67.73
CA SER A 27 2.96 26.53 66.71
C SER A 27 3.62 27.36 65.59
N LEU A 28 4.56 28.23 65.93
CA LEU A 28 5.33 29.01 64.95
C LEU A 28 6.24 28.13 64.09
N LEU A 29 6.97 27.18 64.70
CA LEU A 29 7.82 26.27 63.93
C LEU A 29 6.99 25.36 63.00
N SER A 30 5.82 24.90 63.44
CA SER A 30 4.92 24.09 62.62
C SER A 30 4.41 24.86 61.39
N GLY A 31 4.12 26.16 61.54
CA GLY A 31 3.76 27.03 60.40
C GLY A 31 4.86 27.15 59.35
N CYS A 32 6.13 27.27 59.75
CA CYS A 32 7.27 27.34 58.83
C CYS A 32 7.47 26.05 58.02
N VAL A 33 7.32 24.88 58.65
CA VAL A 33 7.46 23.58 57.96
C VAL A 33 6.36 23.38 56.91
N VAL A 34 5.12 23.76 57.21
CA VAL A 34 4.00 23.66 56.25
C VAL A 34 4.19 24.60 55.06
N LEU A 35 4.80 25.78 55.25
CA LEU A 35 5.14 26.69 54.16
C LEU A 35 6.25 26.14 53.27
N GLU A 36 7.27 25.50 53.86
CA GLU A 36 8.37 24.89 53.12
C GLU A 36 7.91 23.65 52.35
N GLU A 37 7.03 22.82 52.91
CA GLU A 37 6.39 21.70 52.20
C GLU A 37 5.52 22.19 51.03
N LYS A 38 4.71 23.23 51.23
CA LYS A 38 3.92 23.84 50.15
C LYS A 38 4.80 24.43 49.06
N TYR A 39 5.86 25.15 49.42
CA TYR A 39 6.82 25.70 48.48
C TYR A 39 7.53 24.61 47.67
N ASN A 40 8.00 23.54 48.33
CA ASN A 40 8.63 22.40 47.67
C ASN A 40 7.65 21.62 46.78
N ALA A 41 6.38 21.51 47.19
CA ALA A 41 5.33 20.92 46.38
C ALA A 41 5.05 21.76 45.12
N GLU A 42 4.96 23.09 45.24
CA GLU A 42 4.78 24.00 44.09
C GLU A 42 5.99 23.98 43.15
N LYS A 43 7.22 23.96 43.68
CA LYS A 43 8.45 23.80 42.90
C LYS A 43 8.50 22.47 42.15
N THR A 44 8.01 21.39 42.75
CA THR A 44 7.91 20.08 42.09
C THR A 44 6.89 20.11 40.96
N ARG A 45 5.74 20.78 41.16
CA ARG A 45 4.72 20.94 40.11
C ARG A 45 5.24 21.75 38.92
N SER A 46 5.94 22.86 39.15
CA SER A 46 6.51 23.67 38.07
C SER A 46 7.59 22.91 37.30
N LEU A 47 8.43 22.15 38.00
CA LEU A 47 9.47 21.34 37.38
C LEU A 47 8.90 20.17 36.56
N ASN A 48 7.83 19.53 37.05
CA ASN A 48 7.10 18.52 36.27
C ASN A 48 6.45 19.12 35.02
N PHE A 49 5.87 20.32 35.13
CA PHE A 49 5.30 21.03 33.97
C PHE A 49 6.37 21.40 32.94
N GLN A 50 7.53 21.88 33.37
CA GLN A 50 8.64 22.19 32.47
C GLN A 50 9.15 20.95 31.73
N ARG A 51 9.24 19.80 32.41
CA ARG A 51 9.59 18.52 31.76
C ARG A 51 8.54 18.09 30.74
N LEU A 52 7.26 18.30 31.03
CA LEU A 52 6.17 17.99 30.11
C LEU A 52 6.26 18.86 28.85
N LEU A 53 6.48 20.17 28.98
CA LEU A 53 6.68 21.06 27.85
C LEU A 53 7.89 20.64 26.99
N ALA A 54 9.01 20.32 27.64
CA ALA A 54 10.18 19.82 26.93
C ALA A 54 9.91 18.50 26.20
N GLN A 55 9.01 17.65 26.72
CA GLN A 55 8.59 16.42 26.05
C GLN A 55 7.65 16.69 24.86
N GLU A 56 6.73 17.64 24.99
CA GLU A 56 5.87 18.10 23.90
C GLU A 56 6.70 18.69 22.75
N GLU A 57 7.65 19.58 23.03
CA GLU A 57 8.57 20.14 22.03
C GLU A 57 9.39 19.06 21.32
N ARG A 58 9.84 18.03 22.04
CA ARG A 58 10.55 16.89 21.43
C ARG A 58 9.64 16.07 20.53
N ARG A 59 8.40 15.81 20.96
CA ARG A 59 7.41 15.09 20.15
C ARG A 59 7.08 15.81 18.87
N THR A 60 6.90 17.12 18.92
CA THR A 60 6.58 17.90 17.71
C THR A 60 7.79 17.95 16.77
N ALA A 61 9.01 18.04 17.28
CA ALA A 61 10.22 17.96 16.48
C ALA A 61 10.42 16.57 15.83
N GLU A 62 10.15 15.49 16.58
CA GLU A 62 10.20 14.12 16.06
C GLU A 62 9.16 13.93 14.94
N LEU A 63 7.91 14.36 15.17
CA LEU A 63 6.85 14.29 14.17
C LEU A 63 7.17 15.11 12.92
N ASP A 64 7.77 16.30 13.06
CA ASP A 64 8.21 17.11 11.92
C ASP A 64 9.31 16.38 11.12
N SER A 65 10.24 15.72 11.79
CA SER A 65 11.28 14.93 11.14
C SER A 65 10.72 13.72 10.37
N GLU A 66 9.69 13.06 10.92
CA GLU A 66 8.98 11.96 10.25
C GLU A 66 8.20 12.46 9.03
N VAL A 67 7.50 13.60 9.16
CA VAL A 67 6.80 14.25 8.05
C VAL A 67 7.79 14.64 6.95
N LYS A 68 8.96 15.16 7.32
CA LYS A 68 10.00 15.52 6.35
C LYS A 68 10.55 14.29 5.63
N ARG A 69 10.83 13.21 6.37
CA ARG A 69 11.32 11.95 5.80
C ARG A 69 10.30 11.34 4.84
N THR A 70 9.05 11.23 5.26
CA THR A 70 7.97 10.68 4.42
C THR A 70 7.72 11.53 3.17
N LYS A 71 7.81 12.86 3.27
CA LYS A 71 7.78 13.76 2.11
C LYS A 71 8.95 13.54 1.15
N GLN A 72 10.15 13.33 1.66
CA GLN A 72 11.32 13.01 0.84
C GLN A 72 11.14 11.68 0.13
N GLU A 73 10.70 10.63 0.84
CA GLU A 73 10.40 9.32 0.25
C GLU A 73 9.34 9.44 -0.85
N LEU A 74 8.26 10.22 -0.62
CA LEU A 74 7.24 10.50 -1.62
C LEU A 74 7.83 11.21 -2.85
N ALA A 75 8.65 12.23 -2.66
CA ALA A 75 9.30 12.96 -3.74
C ALA A 75 10.23 12.05 -4.57
N GLU A 76 10.94 11.12 -3.93
CA GLU A 76 11.75 10.11 -4.62
C GLU A 76 10.91 9.13 -5.42
N PHE A 77 9.75 8.71 -4.89
CA PHE A 77 8.82 7.87 -5.65
C PHE A 77 8.22 8.61 -6.85
N GLU A 78 7.84 9.88 -6.68
CA GLU A 78 7.36 10.71 -7.79
C GLU A 78 8.45 10.90 -8.86
N ALA A 79 9.70 11.13 -8.47
CA ALA A 79 10.83 11.25 -9.39
C ALA A 79 11.07 9.95 -10.17
N ARG A 80 11.10 8.80 -9.47
CA ARG A 80 11.22 7.48 -10.11
C ARG A 80 10.06 7.19 -11.06
N ASN A 81 8.85 7.58 -10.71
CA ASN A 81 7.69 7.41 -11.59
C ASN A 81 7.77 8.31 -12.84
N ARG A 82 8.25 9.56 -12.70
CA ARG A 82 8.53 10.44 -13.85
C ARG A 82 9.60 9.86 -14.76
N GLU A 83 10.67 9.32 -14.19
CA GLU A 83 11.74 8.67 -14.96
C GLU A 83 11.21 7.44 -15.72
N LEU A 84 10.46 6.57 -15.05
CA LEU A 84 9.86 5.39 -15.67
C LEU A 84 8.90 5.78 -16.80
N ALA A 85 8.12 6.85 -16.63
CA ALA A 85 7.28 7.39 -17.68
C ALA A 85 8.10 7.88 -18.89
N GLY A 86 9.26 8.51 -18.64
CA GLY A 86 10.22 8.88 -19.68
C GLY A 86 10.80 7.66 -20.41
N GLN A 87 11.18 6.60 -19.69
CA GLN A 87 11.66 5.35 -20.28
C GLN A 87 10.59 4.70 -21.16
N VAL A 88 9.34 4.64 -20.69
CA VAL A 88 8.22 4.10 -21.49
C VAL A 88 8.03 4.91 -22.77
N GLN A 89 8.17 6.24 -22.72
CA GLN A 89 8.06 7.07 -23.92
C GLN A 89 9.22 6.82 -24.90
N SER A 90 10.44 6.72 -24.41
CA SER A 90 11.61 6.36 -25.23
C SER A 90 11.46 4.99 -25.89
N VAL A 91 10.98 3.98 -25.14
CA VAL A 91 10.69 2.64 -25.69
C VAL A 91 9.60 2.71 -26.76
N ARG A 92 8.54 3.50 -26.54
CA ARG A 92 7.51 3.72 -27.57
C ARG A 92 8.07 4.35 -28.82
N GLU A 93 8.93 5.36 -28.70
CA GLU A 93 9.59 5.98 -29.85
C GLU A 93 10.48 4.99 -30.60
N HIS A 94 11.26 4.17 -29.87
CA HIS A 94 12.08 3.14 -30.48
C HIS A 94 11.22 2.08 -31.20
N MET A 95 10.08 1.70 -30.61
CA MET A 95 9.12 0.81 -31.24
C MET A 95 8.55 1.42 -32.53
N MET A 96 8.18 2.72 -32.51
CA MET A 96 7.67 3.40 -33.71
C MET A 96 8.71 3.47 -34.83
N ARG A 97 9.98 3.77 -34.50
CA ARG A 97 11.07 3.76 -35.49
C ARG A 97 11.27 2.37 -36.11
N LEU A 98 11.27 1.32 -35.28
CA LEU A 98 11.35 -0.06 -35.79
C LEU A 98 10.14 -0.41 -36.66
N GLN A 99 8.93 0.02 -36.29
CA GLN A 99 7.75 -0.19 -37.12
C GLN A 99 7.89 0.48 -38.48
N GLU A 100 8.29 1.75 -38.51
CA GLU A 100 8.52 2.52 -39.74
C GLU A 100 9.61 1.85 -40.62
N GLU A 101 10.73 1.42 -40.03
CA GLU A 101 11.76 0.66 -40.75
C GLU A 101 11.21 -0.64 -41.33
N THR A 102 10.41 -1.40 -40.58
CA THR A 102 9.82 -2.65 -41.09
C THR A 102 8.78 -2.40 -42.18
N GLU A 103 8.04 -1.30 -42.11
CA GLU A 103 7.10 -0.89 -43.14
C GLU A 103 7.82 -0.47 -44.42
N ALA A 104 8.87 0.35 -44.30
CA ALA A 104 9.70 0.74 -45.44
C ALA A 104 10.39 -0.47 -46.10
N ILE A 105 10.87 -1.44 -45.31
CA ILE A 105 11.44 -2.69 -45.83
C ILE A 105 10.36 -3.52 -46.56
N LYS A 106 9.15 -3.60 -46.02
CA LYS A 106 8.04 -4.30 -46.70
C LYS A 106 7.69 -3.61 -48.02
N GLU A 107 7.53 -2.29 -48.03
CA GLU A 107 7.20 -1.53 -49.23
C GLU A 107 8.27 -1.66 -50.32
N SER A 108 9.55 -1.53 -49.96
CA SER A 108 10.66 -1.72 -50.90
C SER A 108 10.70 -3.14 -51.48
N SER A 109 10.47 -4.17 -50.66
CA SER A 109 10.39 -5.56 -51.13
C SER A 109 9.20 -5.81 -52.07
N LEU A 110 8.07 -5.13 -51.85
CA LEU A 110 6.89 -5.21 -52.73
C LEU A 110 7.15 -4.53 -54.08
N LEU A 111 7.80 -3.37 -54.06
CA LEU A 111 8.21 -2.65 -55.27
C LEU A 111 9.21 -3.46 -56.09
N GLU A 112 10.20 -4.09 -55.44
CA GLU A 112 11.17 -4.96 -56.10
C GLU A 112 10.49 -6.17 -56.78
N ARG A 113 9.57 -6.85 -56.10
CA ARG A 113 8.77 -7.93 -56.69
C ARG A 113 7.96 -7.48 -57.90
N LYS A 114 7.29 -6.33 -57.79
CA LYS A 114 6.51 -5.76 -58.89
C LYS A 114 7.39 -5.43 -60.10
N ALA A 115 8.56 -4.83 -59.86
CA ALA A 115 9.52 -4.54 -60.92
C ALA A 115 10.05 -5.82 -61.59
N MET A 116 10.36 -6.87 -60.82
CA MET A 116 10.72 -8.17 -61.39
C MET A 116 9.60 -8.78 -62.25
N GLU A 117 8.35 -8.62 -61.83
CA GLU A 117 7.19 -9.13 -62.56
C GLU A 117 6.99 -8.39 -63.90
N ASP A 118 7.16 -7.07 -63.92
CA ASP A 118 7.13 -6.25 -65.13
C ASP A 118 8.30 -6.59 -66.08
N MET A 119 9.50 -6.84 -65.55
CA MET A 119 10.65 -7.33 -66.32
C MET A 119 10.40 -8.74 -66.89
N ARG A 120 9.78 -9.62 -66.12
CA ARG A 120 9.38 -10.95 -66.59
C ARG A 120 8.34 -10.84 -67.70
N ARG A 121 7.37 -9.93 -67.60
CA ARG A 121 6.32 -9.72 -68.60
C ARG A 121 6.86 -9.15 -69.92
N SER A 122 7.90 -8.32 -69.87
CA SER A 122 8.55 -7.73 -71.05
C SER A 122 9.58 -8.64 -71.73
N SER A 123 10.07 -9.70 -71.06
CA SER A 123 11.08 -10.64 -71.57
C SER A 123 10.52 -11.93 -72.21
N HIS A 124 9.19 -12.10 -72.31
CA HIS A 124 8.61 -13.25 -73.02
C HIS A 124 8.40 -12.95 -74.52
N PRO A 125 9.07 -13.67 -75.44
CA PRO A 125 8.69 -13.67 -76.85
C PRO A 125 7.37 -14.43 -77.03
N VAL A 126 6.50 -13.89 -77.88
CA VAL A 126 5.24 -14.49 -78.32
C VAL A 126 5.45 -15.94 -78.80
N ALA A 127 4.93 -16.92 -78.05
CA ALA A 127 4.55 -18.20 -78.62
C ALA A 127 3.13 -18.06 -79.21
N LYS A 128 3.02 -18.24 -80.54
CA LYS A 128 1.74 -18.23 -81.28
C LYS A 128 0.80 -19.36 -80.82
N PRO A 129 -0.53 -19.20 -81.03
CA PRO A 129 -1.57 -20.07 -80.48
C PRO A 129 -1.80 -21.33 -81.34
N LYS A 130 -2.24 -22.43 -80.70
CA LYS A 130 -2.97 -23.55 -81.32
C LYS A 130 -4.08 -24.05 -80.37
N PRO A 131 -5.12 -24.70 -80.92
CA PRO A 131 -6.52 -24.38 -80.64
C PRO A 131 -7.15 -25.05 -79.43
N ALA A 132 -8.27 -24.45 -79.03
CA ALA A 132 -9.20 -24.87 -77.99
C ALA A 132 -9.64 -26.34 -78.10
N VAL A 133 -9.65 -27.00 -76.94
CA VAL A 133 -10.51 -28.15 -76.64
C VAL A 133 -11.37 -27.73 -75.42
N PRO A 134 -12.69 -27.96 -75.42
CA PRO A 134 -13.61 -27.45 -74.40
C PRO A 134 -13.46 -28.17 -73.04
N PRO A 135 -13.92 -27.53 -71.93
CA PRO A 135 -13.63 -27.96 -70.56
C PRO A 135 -14.53 -29.11 -70.09
N PRO A 136 -14.03 -30.07 -69.29
CA PRO A 136 -14.86 -30.82 -68.37
C PRO A 136 -15.20 -29.92 -67.19
N GLN A 137 -16.51 -29.74 -66.99
CA GLN A 137 -17.08 -29.23 -65.77
C GLN A 137 -16.79 -30.21 -64.62
N THR A 138 -16.29 -29.72 -63.49
CA THR A 138 -16.75 -30.15 -62.17
C THR A 138 -16.61 -28.97 -61.22
N PHE A 139 -17.76 -28.60 -60.67
CA PHE A 139 -17.98 -27.63 -59.63
C PHE A 139 -17.17 -27.97 -58.38
N ASP A 140 -16.66 -26.94 -57.70
CA ASP A 140 -16.54 -26.87 -56.24
C ASP A 140 -16.44 -25.38 -55.86
N ASP A 141 -17.60 -24.71 -55.81
CA ASP A 141 -17.84 -23.67 -54.79
C ASP A 141 -17.97 -24.44 -53.47
N ILE A 142 -17.48 -24.00 -52.30
CA ILE A 142 -17.93 -22.78 -51.63
C ILE A 142 -16.87 -22.30 -50.61
N SER A 143 -16.69 -20.98 -50.57
CA SER A 143 -16.46 -20.14 -49.39
C SER A 143 -15.31 -20.47 -48.43
N GLY A 144 -14.27 -19.64 -48.55
CA GLY A 144 -13.89 -18.67 -47.52
C GLY A 144 -13.86 -19.14 -46.07
N LEU A 145 -12.65 -19.25 -45.51
CA LEU A 145 -12.45 -18.90 -44.12
C LEU A 145 -11.02 -18.41 -43.86
N GLU A 146 -11.01 -17.21 -43.31
CA GLU A 146 -9.92 -16.47 -42.70
C GLU A 146 -9.13 -17.35 -41.71
N SER A 147 -7.82 -17.47 -41.92
CA SER A 147 -6.93 -18.19 -41.02
C SER A 147 -6.28 -17.23 -40.00
N ALA A 148 -6.88 -17.17 -38.81
CA ALA A 148 -6.23 -16.70 -37.59
C ALA A 148 -5.21 -17.75 -37.08
N PRO A 149 -4.06 -17.34 -36.50
CA PRO A 149 -3.09 -18.24 -35.86
C PRO A 149 -3.45 -18.47 -34.36
N PRO A 150 -2.87 -19.47 -33.66
CA PRO A 150 -3.55 -20.68 -33.24
C PRO A 150 -3.87 -20.76 -31.74
N LYS A 151 -4.95 -21.46 -31.39
CA LYS A 151 -5.17 -22.02 -30.05
C LYS A 151 -4.86 -23.52 -30.06
N SER A 152 -3.90 -23.89 -29.21
CA SER A 152 -3.81 -25.10 -28.37
C SER A 152 -3.97 -26.51 -29.00
N PRO A 153 -3.01 -27.43 -28.77
CA PRO A 153 -3.30 -28.85 -28.54
C PRO A 153 -3.50 -29.06 -27.01
N VAL A 154 -4.62 -29.58 -26.46
CA VAL A 154 -5.19 -30.96 -26.53
C VAL A 154 -4.13 -31.92 -25.94
N VAL A 155 -4.22 -32.52 -24.74
CA VAL A 155 -5.09 -33.57 -24.12
C VAL A 155 -4.49 -33.77 -22.69
N ASP A 156 -5.20 -34.02 -21.58
CA ASP A 156 -5.59 -35.38 -21.16
C ASP A 156 -6.50 -35.42 -19.91
N LYS A 157 -7.28 -36.51 -19.87
CA LYS A 157 -8.32 -36.95 -18.94
C LYS A 157 -7.85 -37.15 -17.49
N GLY A 158 -8.80 -37.04 -16.56
CA GLY A 158 -8.85 -37.93 -15.38
C GLY A 158 -9.47 -37.34 -14.11
N HIS A 159 -10.70 -37.81 -13.80
CA HIS A 159 -11.26 -38.15 -12.48
C HIS A 159 -11.19 -37.12 -11.33
N GLU A 160 -12.34 -36.52 -10.98
CA GLU A 160 -13.28 -36.98 -9.93
C GLU A 160 -12.89 -36.55 -8.52
N GLY A 161 -13.76 -35.70 -7.95
CA GLY A 161 -13.69 -35.21 -6.58
C GLY A 161 -14.82 -34.22 -6.31
N VAL A 162 -16.06 -34.63 -6.60
CA VAL A 162 -17.26 -33.95 -6.12
C VAL A 162 -17.38 -34.19 -4.62
N GLN A 163 -17.39 -33.12 -3.82
CA GLN A 163 -18.12 -33.09 -2.56
C GLN A 163 -18.79 -31.73 -2.37
N GLU A 164 -20.11 -31.74 -2.52
CA GLU A 164 -21.09 -30.98 -1.73
C GLU A 164 -22.25 -31.96 -1.49
N PRO A 165 -22.91 -31.97 -0.31
CA PRO A 165 -23.81 -30.86 0.06
C PRO A 165 -24.01 -30.52 1.57
N GLY A 166 -24.20 -29.22 1.84
CA GLY A 166 -25.19 -28.65 2.78
C GLY A 166 -24.78 -28.39 4.26
N PRO A 167 -25.42 -27.44 5.00
CA PRO A 167 -26.61 -26.65 4.66
C PRO A 167 -26.40 -25.12 4.60
N ALA A 168 -27.37 -24.46 3.96
CA ALA A 168 -27.48 -23.01 3.81
C ALA A 168 -27.43 -22.24 5.15
N VAL A 169 -26.46 -21.33 5.26
CA VAL A 169 -26.55 -20.17 6.15
C VAL A 169 -26.58 -18.94 5.25
N ARG A 170 -27.63 -18.14 5.41
CA ARG A 170 -27.83 -16.87 4.71
C ARG A 170 -26.87 -15.83 5.30
N GLY A 171 -25.62 -15.86 4.85
CA GLY A 171 -24.65 -14.79 4.95
C GLY A 171 -24.01 -14.67 3.58
N GLY A 172 -24.41 -13.69 2.78
CA GLY A 172 -23.96 -13.55 1.40
C GLY A 172 -22.48 -13.20 1.38
N SER A 173 -21.60 -14.19 1.23
CA SER A 173 -20.18 -13.93 1.04
C SER A 173 -19.95 -13.33 -0.34
N MET A 174 -19.46 -12.09 -0.42
CA MET A 174 -19.12 -11.45 -1.67
C MET A 174 -17.86 -12.10 -2.26
N LEU A 175 -17.95 -12.61 -3.48
CA LEU A 175 -16.88 -13.30 -4.19
C LEU A 175 -16.31 -12.42 -5.30
N HIS A 176 -14.98 -12.36 -5.40
CA HIS A 176 -14.23 -11.68 -6.46
C HIS A 176 -13.36 -12.68 -7.22
N VAL A 177 -13.39 -12.64 -8.56
CA VAL A 177 -12.51 -13.45 -9.41
C VAL A 177 -11.31 -12.61 -9.80
N VAL A 178 -10.11 -13.06 -9.45
CA VAL A 178 -8.85 -12.36 -9.71
C VAL A 178 -8.62 -12.23 -11.22
N LYS A 179 -8.47 -11.00 -11.69
CA LYS A 179 -8.14 -10.71 -13.10
C LYS A 179 -6.62 -10.63 -13.31
N PRO A 180 -6.13 -10.80 -14.56
CA PRO A 180 -4.72 -10.60 -14.88
C PRO A 180 -4.22 -9.24 -14.41
N GLY A 181 -3.12 -9.22 -13.66
CA GLY A 181 -2.50 -7.97 -13.15
C GLY A 181 -3.19 -7.37 -11.92
N GLU A 182 -4.14 -8.06 -11.30
CA GLU A 182 -4.62 -7.72 -9.96
C GLU A 182 -3.71 -8.30 -8.88
N THR A 183 -3.53 -7.55 -7.80
CA THR A 183 -2.76 -7.97 -6.62
C THR A 183 -3.67 -7.91 -5.40
N LEU A 184 -3.28 -8.62 -4.34
CA LEU A 184 -4.05 -8.64 -3.09
C LEU A 184 -4.24 -7.22 -2.53
N PHE A 185 -3.24 -6.34 -2.67
CA PHE A 185 -3.29 -4.93 -2.31
C PHE A 185 -4.34 -4.13 -3.12
N ARG A 186 -4.45 -4.37 -4.43
CA ARG A 186 -5.45 -3.67 -5.26
C ARG A 186 -6.87 -4.13 -4.95
N ILE A 187 -7.04 -5.41 -4.65
CA ILE A 187 -8.33 -6.00 -4.28
C ILE A 187 -8.75 -5.49 -2.89
N SER A 188 -7.83 -5.50 -1.92
CA SER A 188 -8.07 -5.03 -0.56
C SER A 188 -8.53 -3.56 -0.55
N ARG A 189 -7.86 -2.68 -1.31
CA ARG A 189 -8.23 -1.26 -1.47
C ARG A 189 -9.58 -1.07 -2.16
N ARG A 190 -9.92 -1.93 -3.14
CA ARG A 190 -11.20 -1.84 -3.86
C ARG A 190 -12.38 -2.15 -2.94
N TYR A 191 -12.25 -3.16 -2.09
CA TYR A 191 -13.31 -3.61 -1.20
C TYR A 191 -13.23 -3.01 0.20
N GLY A 192 -12.21 -2.18 0.49
CA GLY A 192 -12.02 -1.54 1.79
C GLY A 192 -11.68 -2.52 2.91
N ILE A 193 -11.06 -3.65 2.59
CA ILE A 193 -10.69 -4.70 3.54
C ILE A 193 -9.19 -4.69 3.75
N GLU A 194 -8.75 -4.97 4.97
CA GLU A 194 -7.32 -5.12 5.27
C GLU A 194 -6.75 -6.40 4.65
N ILE A 195 -5.50 -6.33 4.17
CA ILE A 195 -4.85 -7.47 3.49
C ILE A 195 -4.81 -8.70 4.40
N GLU A 196 -4.45 -8.52 5.68
CA GLU A 196 -4.43 -9.63 6.64
C GLU A 196 -5.80 -10.28 6.81
N LYS A 197 -6.87 -9.48 6.86
CA LYS A 197 -8.24 -9.97 6.95
C LYS A 197 -8.62 -10.75 5.69
N LEU A 198 -8.26 -10.25 4.52
CA LEU A 198 -8.50 -10.90 3.24
C LEU A 198 -7.75 -12.25 3.13
N LYS A 199 -6.51 -12.32 3.61
CA LYS A 199 -5.72 -13.57 3.70
C LYS A 199 -6.37 -14.58 4.63
N LYS A 200 -6.78 -14.14 5.83
CA LYS A 200 -7.44 -15.00 6.82
C LYS A 200 -8.76 -15.57 6.29
N LEU A 201 -9.56 -14.75 5.61
CA LEU A 201 -10.83 -15.18 4.99
C LEU A 201 -10.63 -16.25 3.92
N ASN A 202 -9.55 -16.14 3.14
CA ASN A 202 -9.28 -17.03 2.01
C ASN A 202 -8.22 -18.10 2.30
N LYS A 203 -7.76 -18.19 3.55
CA LYS A 203 -6.68 -19.09 4.01
C LYS A 203 -5.44 -19.03 3.10
N LEU A 204 -5.07 -17.83 2.65
CA LEU A 204 -3.92 -17.63 1.78
C LEU A 204 -2.61 -17.73 2.59
N PRO A 205 -1.62 -18.54 2.15
CA PRO A 205 -0.34 -18.63 2.83
C PRO A 205 0.46 -17.33 2.70
N ASP A 206 0.43 -16.71 1.52
CA ASP A 206 1.21 -15.53 1.16
C ASP A 206 0.36 -14.49 0.40
N ASP A 207 1.01 -13.43 -0.05
CA ASP A 207 0.39 -12.34 -0.81
C ASP A 207 0.27 -12.66 -2.32
N ILE A 208 0.73 -13.85 -2.72
CA ILE A 208 0.68 -14.35 -4.10
C ILE A 208 -0.71 -14.92 -4.36
N ILE A 209 -1.35 -14.42 -5.41
CA ILE A 209 -2.67 -14.86 -5.88
C ILE A 209 -2.60 -15.21 -7.36
N GLU A 210 -3.37 -16.22 -7.76
CA GLU A 210 -3.40 -16.69 -9.14
C GLU A 210 -4.53 -16.05 -9.94
N VAL A 211 -4.31 -15.87 -11.24
CA VAL A 211 -5.34 -15.36 -12.14
C VAL A 211 -6.47 -16.38 -12.25
N GLY A 212 -7.71 -15.93 -12.07
CA GLY A 212 -8.90 -16.79 -12.05
C GLY A 212 -9.25 -17.36 -10.68
N GLN A 213 -8.42 -17.12 -9.66
CA GLN A 213 -8.72 -17.52 -8.28
C GLN A 213 -9.95 -16.77 -7.75
N LYS A 214 -10.83 -17.48 -7.04
CA LYS A 214 -11.99 -16.90 -6.36
C LYS A 214 -11.59 -16.50 -4.95
N LEU A 215 -11.75 -15.23 -4.61
CA LEU A 215 -11.49 -14.68 -3.29
C LEU A 215 -12.78 -14.19 -2.65
N ILE A 216 -13.00 -14.58 -1.40
CA ILE A 216 -14.03 -14.06 -0.51
C ILE A 216 -13.57 -12.67 -0.05
N VAL A 217 -14.26 -11.64 -0.54
CA VAL A 217 -13.97 -10.22 -0.29
C VAL A 217 -15.02 -9.58 0.63
N GLY A 218 -15.76 -10.39 1.40
CA GLY A 218 -16.73 -9.90 2.37
C GLY A 218 -17.60 -11.05 2.84
N ALA A 219 -17.84 -11.12 4.15
CA ALA A 219 -18.88 -11.94 4.76
C ALA A 219 -19.68 -10.99 5.64
N GLU A 220 -20.99 -10.88 5.39
CA GLU A 220 -21.93 -10.22 6.33
C GLU A 220 -22.00 -10.98 7.65
#